data_AF-A0A146K4N0-F1
#
_entry.id   AF-A0A146K4N0-F1
#
_cell.length_a   1.000
_cell.length_b   1.000
_cell.length_c   1.000
_cell.angle_alpha   90.00
_cell.angle_beta   90.00
_cell.angle_gamma   90.00
#
_symmetry.space_group_name_H-M   'P 1'
#
loop_
_entity.id
_entity.type
_entity.pdbx_description
1 polymer ?
#
loop_
_entity_poly.entity_id
_entity_poly.type
_entity_poly.pdbx_seq_one_letter_code
_entity_poly.pdbx_strand_id
1 'polypeptide(L)'
;FFQNLTQVCQFGFKNCFSLRKFVAKSCLSVQESAFENSFSLEVFEASNVKEIKANCFKRSGIRMLRLPGAVDTNETAFDQSQIKFLKTAKGVEIGQFDVEAQNIELERLIRRIQ
;
A
#
# COMPACT_ATOMS: atom_id res chain seq x y z
N PHE A 1 -9.19 -12.45 10.52
CA PHE A 1 -10.24 -11.41 10.45
C PHE A 1 -10.24 -10.68 11.78
N PHE A 2 -10.04 -9.36 11.77
CA PHE A 2 -9.86 -8.56 13.00
C PHE A 2 -11.01 -7.56 13.16
N GLN A 3 -11.95 -7.83 14.07
CA GLN A 3 -13.14 -6.99 14.26
C GLN A 3 -12.86 -5.71 15.05
N ASN A 4 -11.99 -5.78 16.05
CA ASN A 4 -11.74 -4.68 16.98
C ASN A 4 -10.31 -4.11 16.89
N LEU A 5 -9.54 -4.53 15.89
CA LEU A 5 -8.20 -4.00 15.69
C LEU A 5 -8.30 -2.57 15.15
N THR A 6 -7.88 -1.61 15.95
CA THR A 6 -7.91 -0.17 15.62
C THR A 6 -6.61 0.31 14.98
N GLN A 7 -5.51 -0.41 15.15
CA GLN A 7 -4.21 -0.06 14.62
C GLN A 7 -3.40 -1.31 14.26
N VAL A 8 -2.64 -1.26 13.18
CA VAL A 8 -1.52 -2.18 12.93
C VAL A 8 -0.22 -1.48 13.32
N CYS A 9 0.47 -2.01 14.32
CA CYS A 9 1.70 -1.41 14.86
C CYS A 9 2.88 -1.49 13.87
N GLN A 10 3.91 -0.69 14.15
CA GLN A 10 5.15 -0.66 13.36
C GLN A 10 5.73 -2.08 13.28
N PHE A 11 6.09 -2.51 12.07
CA PHE A 11 6.60 -3.86 11.78
C PHE A 11 5.67 -5.04 12.16
N GLY A 12 4.41 -4.81 12.55
CA GLY A 12 3.56 -5.84 13.18
C GLY A 12 3.35 -7.11 12.35
N PHE A 13 3.39 -7.01 11.03
CA PHE A 13 3.36 -8.10 10.07
C PHE A 13 4.53 -8.05 9.08
N LYS A 14 5.66 -7.42 9.44
CA LYS A 14 6.86 -7.42 8.60
C LYS A 14 7.34 -8.86 8.38
N ASN A 15 7.80 -9.17 7.17
CA ASN A 15 8.26 -10.51 6.77
C ASN A 15 7.21 -11.62 6.96
N CYS A 16 5.91 -11.31 6.93
CA CYS A 16 4.85 -12.33 7.04
C CYS A 16 4.64 -13.07 5.72
N PHE A 17 5.57 -13.97 5.38
CA PHE A 17 5.61 -14.65 4.08
C PHE A 17 4.45 -15.61 3.81
N SER A 18 3.64 -15.96 4.82
CA SER A 18 2.47 -16.83 4.66
C SER A 18 1.14 -16.07 4.70
N LEU A 19 1.14 -14.80 5.11
CA LEU A 19 -0.09 -14.03 5.22
C LEU A 19 -0.60 -13.69 3.82
N ARG A 20 -1.77 -14.22 3.43
CA ARG A 20 -2.37 -13.96 2.11
C ARG A 20 -3.43 -12.86 2.09
N LYS A 21 -4.19 -12.76 3.16
CA LYS A 21 -5.34 -11.85 3.26
C LYS A 21 -5.40 -11.23 4.64
N PHE A 22 -5.52 -9.91 4.67
CA PHE A 22 -5.70 -9.14 5.89
C PHE A 22 -7.01 -8.35 5.83
N VAL A 23 -7.85 -8.52 6.85
CA VAL A 23 -9.15 -7.82 6.95
C VAL A 23 -9.29 -7.25 8.35
N ALA A 24 -9.35 -5.93 8.44
CA ALA A 24 -9.53 -5.19 9.69
C ALA A 24 -10.42 -3.96 9.45
N LYS A 25 -11.74 -4.15 9.52
CA LYS A 25 -12.72 -3.11 9.17
C LYS A 25 -12.67 -1.90 10.10
N SER A 26 -12.34 -2.11 11.37
CA SER A 26 -12.24 -1.07 12.40
C SER A 26 -10.85 -0.42 12.49
N CYS A 27 -9.90 -0.86 11.65
CA CYS A 27 -8.54 -0.32 11.66
C CYS A 27 -8.57 1.12 11.16
N LEU A 28 -7.94 2.02 11.92
CA LEU A 28 -7.85 3.45 11.66
C LEU A 28 -6.47 3.84 11.12
N SER A 29 -5.41 3.15 11.53
CA SER A 29 -4.04 3.45 11.11
C SER A 29 -3.18 2.20 10.90
N VAL A 30 -2.34 2.26 9.86
CA VAL A 30 -1.30 1.26 9.60
C VAL A 30 0.04 1.96 9.74
N GLN A 31 0.81 1.53 10.74
CA GLN A 31 2.09 2.15 11.10
C GLN A 31 3.23 1.68 10.21
N GLU A 32 4.37 2.37 10.30
CA GLU A 32 5.50 2.21 9.39
C GLU A 32 5.94 0.75 9.22
N SER A 33 6.18 0.35 7.97
CA SER A 33 6.64 -1.00 7.61
C SER A 33 5.78 -2.16 8.14
N ALA A 34 4.51 -1.91 8.47
CA ALA A 34 3.63 -2.91 9.06
C ALA A 34 3.54 -4.23 8.28
N PHE A 35 3.57 -4.19 6.94
CA PHE A 35 3.52 -5.35 6.04
C PHE A 35 4.73 -5.41 5.10
N GLU A 36 5.85 -4.77 5.45
CA GLU A 36 7.06 -4.78 4.63
C GLU A 36 7.53 -6.23 4.36
N ASN A 37 7.94 -6.54 3.13
CA ASN A 37 8.36 -7.87 2.67
C ASN A 37 7.30 -8.99 2.86
N SER A 38 6.02 -8.65 3.01
CA SER A 38 4.94 -9.64 3.04
C SER A 38 4.56 -10.09 1.62
N PHE A 39 5.43 -10.87 0.99
CA PHE A 39 5.33 -11.25 -0.43
C PHE A 39 4.07 -12.03 -0.80
N SER A 40 3.44 -12.72 0.16
CA SER A 40 2.21 -13.48 -0.09
C SER A 40 0.94 -12.67 0.16
N LEU A 41 1.02 -11.47 0.75
CA LEU A 41 -0.16 -10.67 1.07
C LEU A 41 -0.76 -10.13 -0.22
N GLU A 42 -1.85 -10.72 -0.70
CA GLU A 42 -2.49 -10.34 -1.96
C GLU A 42 -3.64 -9.34 -1.74
N VAL A 43 -4.32 -9.43 -0.58
CA VAL A 43 -5.54 -8.69 -0.30
C VAL A 43 -5.49 -8.00 1.06
N PHE A 44 -5.73 -6.70 1.07
CA PHE A 44 -5.94 -5.91 2.28
C PHE A 44 -7.26 -5.14 2.24
N GLU A 45 -8.06 -5.31 3.28
CA GLU A 45 -9.36 -4.65 3.43
C GLU A 45 -9.43 -3.95 4.80
N ALA A 46 -9.46 -2.61 4.78
CA ALA A 46 -9.66 -1.79 5.96
C ALA A 46 -10.60 -0.63 5.63
N SER A 47 -11.87 -0.78 5.99
CA SER A 47 -12.92 0.15 5.60
C SER A 47 -12.80 1.53 6.25
N ASN A 48 -12.23 1.59 7.46
CA ASN A 48 -12.17 2.82 8.24
C ASN A 48 -10.74 3.40 8.34
N VAL A 49 -9.79 2.87 7.57
CA VAL A 49 -8.40 3.34 7.65
C VAL A 49 -8.33 4.78 7.16
N LYS A 50 -7.63 5.61 7.92
CA LYS A 50 -7.40 7.03 7.64
C LYS A 50 -5.96 7.31 7.27
N GLU A 51 -5.04 6.48 7.76
CA GLU A 51 -3.61 6.70 7.60
C GLU A 51 -2.84 5.41 7.30
N ILE A 52 -1.95 5.49 6.30
CA ILE A 52 -0.96 4.46 5.97
C ILE A 52 0.42 5.13 5.94
N LYS A 53 1.27 4.75 6.89
CA LYS A 53 2.61 5.31 7.05
C LYS A 53 3.61 4.82 5.98
N ALA A 54 4.83 5.35 6.04
CA ALA A 54 5.93 4.96 5.16
C ALA A 54 6.17 3.44 5.13
N ASN A 55 6.57 2.94 3.97
CA ASN A 55 6.96 1.54 3.73
C ASN A 55 5.95 0.44 4.13
N CYS A 56 4.69 0.80 4.47
CA CYS A 56 3.72 -0.16 5.02
C CYS A 56 3.58 -1.44 4.18
N PHE A 57 3.52 -1.30 2.86
CA PHE A 57 3.39 -2.39 1.90
C PHE A 57 4.62 -2.53 1.01
N LYS A 58 5.77 -1.98 1.42
CA LYS A 58 7.02 -2.06 0.67
C LYS A 58 7.41 -3.52 0.43
N ARG A 59 7.75 -3.86 -0.82
CA ARG A 59 8.09 -5.25 -1.23
C ARG A 59 7.03 -6.28 -0.83
N SER A 60 5.75 -5.88 -0.75
CA SER A 60 4.64 -6.80 -0.49
C SER A 60 4.02 -7.34 -1.78
N GLY A 61 3.35 -8.48 -1.68
CA GLY A 61 2.63 -9.09 -2.82
C GLY A 61 1.27 -8.48 -3.13
N ILE A 62 0.98 -7.29 -2.59
CA ILE A 62 -0.38 -6.77 -2.54
C ILE A 62 -0.90 -6.45 -3.93
N ARG A 63 -2.08 -6.96 -4.26
CA ARG A 63 -2.71 -6.78 -5.58
C ARG A 63 -3.97 -5.97 -5.50
N MET A 64 -4.72 -6.13 -4.39
CA MET A 64 -5.99 -5.46 -4.16
C MET A 64 -6.02 -4.76 -2.81
N LEU A 65 -6.27 -3.46 -2.85
CA LEU A 65 -6.47 -2.60 -1.68
C LEU A 65 -7.90 -2.03 -1.70
N ARG A 66 -8.67 -2.25 -0.62
CA ARG A 66 -10.03 -1.70 -0.48
C ARG A 66 -10.08 -0.66 0.63
N LEU A 67 -9.97 0.61 0.25
CA LEU A 67 -9.97 1.77 1.16
C LEU A 67 -11.10 2.73 0.80
N PRO A 68 -12.30 2.61 1.40
CA PRO A 68 -13.47 3.37 0.97
C PRO A 68 -13.50 4.82 1.50
N GLY A 69 -12.45 5.26 2.20
CA GLY A 69 -12.29 6.64 2.71
C GLY A 69 -11.18 7.42 1.98
N ALA A 70 -11.07 8.72 2.26
CA ALA A 70 -9.83 9.43 2.00
C ALA A 70 -8.77 8.90 2.97
N VAL A 71 -7.62 8.48 2.43
CA VAL A 71 -6.54 7.90 3.21
C VAL A 71 -5.27 8.68 2.94
N ASP A 72 -4.67 9.19 4.00
CA ASP A 72 -3.36 9.81 3.92
C ASP A 72 -2.31 8.71 3.79
N THR A 73 -1.64 8.69 2.66
CA THR A 73 -0.61 7.69 2.33
C THR A 73 0.73 8.38 2.13
N ASN A 74 1.79 7.82 2.71
CA ASN A 74 3.14 8.24 2.40
C ASN A 74 3.58 7.75 0.99
N GLU A 75 4.42 8.53 0.30
CA GLU A 75 4.93 8.21 -1.05
C GLU A 75 5.63 6.85 -1.15
N THR A 76 6.28 6.39 -0.07
CA THR A 76 7.00 5.12 -0.02
C THR A 76 6.14 3.94 0.41
N ALA A 77 4.86 4.15 0.75
CA ALA A 77 4.01 3.12 1.35
C ALA A 77 3.89 1.86 0.48
N PHE A 78 4.01 2.00 -0.85
CA PHE A 78 3.83 0.92 -1.83
C PHE A 78 5.08 0.65 -2.68
N ASP A 79 6.25 1.13 -2.26
CA ASP A 79 7.52 0.96 -2.96
C ASP A 79 7.81 -0.52 -3.25
N GLN A 80 8.13 -0.87 -4.50
CA GLN A 80 8.37 -2.25 -4.94
C GLN A 80 7.23 -3.25 -4.63
N SER A 81 6.01 -2.77 -4.41
CA SER A 81 4.82 -3.62 -4.23
C SER A 81 4.22 -4.03 -5.57
N GLN A 82 3.39 -5.08 -5.57
CA GLN A 82 2.77 -5.61 -6.79
C GLN A 82 1.36 -5.01 -7.06
N ILE A 83 1.09 -3.80 -6.55
CA ILE A 83 -0.26 -3.25 -6.53
C ILE A 83 -0.76 -2.90 -7.93
N LYS A 84 -1.88 -3.53 -8.31
CA LYS A 84 -2.52 -3.35 -9.62
C LYS A 84 -3.84 -2.60 -9.57
N PHE A 85 -4.42 -2.45 -8.39
CA PHE A 85 -5.72 -1.83 -8.23
C PHE A 85 -5.85 -1.18 -6.87
N LEU A 86 -6.08 0.14 -6.89
CA LEU A 86 -6.41 0.95 -5.73
C LEU A 86 -7.81 1.56 -5.91
N LYS A 87 -8.72 1.30 -4.97
CA LYS A 87 -10.03 1.97 -4.89
C LYS A 87 -10.07 2.91 -3.69
N THR A 88 -10.30 4.20 -3.94
CA THR A 88 -10.41 5.27 -2.93
C THR A 88 -11.78 5.98 -2.98
N ALA A 89 -12.15 6.71 -1.91
CA ALA A 89 -13.43 7.43 -1.80
C ALA A 89 -13.62 8.58 -2.80
N LYS A 90 -12.52 9.23 -3.23
CA LYS A 90 -12.56 10.43 -4.09
C LYS A 90 -12.74 10.12 -5.58
N GLY A 91 -12.94 8.86 -5.96
CA GLY A 91 -13.15 8.50 -7.36
C GLY A 91 -11.90 8.71 -8.20
N VAL A 92 -10.82 7.99 -7.89
CA VAL A 92 -9.74 7.76 -8.84
C VAL A 92 -9.39 6.27 -8.86
N GLU A 93 -9.50 5.70 -10.05
CA GLU A 93 -8.89 4.46 -10.50
C GLU A 93 -7.37 4.64 -10.54
N ILE A 94 -6.60 3.76 -9.87
CA ILE A 94 -5.21 3.53 -10.28
C ILE A 94 -4.94 2.03 -10.23
N GLY A 95 -4.95 1.44 -11.42
CA GLY A 95 -4.08 0.35 -11.78
C GLY A 95 -2.95 0.86 -12.67
N GLN A 96 -2.05 1.63 -12.08
CA GLN A 96 -0.81 2.14 -12.67
C GLN A 96 0.04 2.76 -11.54
N PHE A 97 0.50 1.93 -10.60
CA PHE A 97 1.59 2.34 -9.70
C PHE A 97 2.97 1.94 -10.24
N ASP A 98 3.08 1.49 -11.49
CA ASP A 98 4.35 0.97 -12.03
C ASP A 98 4.59 1.20 -13.55
N VAL A 99 4.36 2.42 -14.06
CA VAL A 99 4.97 2.82 -15.37
C VAL A 99 5.52 4.24 -15.38
N GLU A 100 4.90 5.21 -14.70
CA GLU A 100 5.33 6.62 -14.85
C GLU A 100 6.53 7.03 -13.97
N ALA A 101 6.76 6.42 -12.80
CA ALA A 101 7.86 6.85 -11.93
C ALA A 101 9.25 6.57 -12.53
N GLN A 102 9.42 5.48 -13.28
CA GLN A 102 10.65 5.20 -14.03
C GLN A 102 10.75 5.99 -15.35
N ASN A 103 9.62 6.26 -16.02
CA ASN A 103 9.62 7.07 -17.26
C ASN A 103 9.87 8.57 -17.00
N ILE A 104 9.38 9.13 -15.89
CA ILE A 104 9.60 10.55 -15.57
C ILE A 104 11.07 10.84 -15.29
N GLU A 105 11.80 9.94 -14.63
CA GLU A 105 13.23 10.13 -14.37
C GLU A 105 14.08 9.91 -15.63
N LEU A 106 13.70 8.97 -16.49
CA LEU A 106 14.33 8.73 -17.79
C LEU A 106 14.10 9.89 -18.78
N GLU A 107 12.88 10.45 -18.85
CA GLU A 107 12.58 11.63 -19.67
C GLU A 107 13.31 12.89 -19.18
N ARG A 108 13.42 13.06 -17.86
CA ARG A 108 14.22 14.15 -17.27
C ARG A 108 15.71 14.01 -17.60
N LEU A 109 16.22 12.78 -17.72
CA LEU A 109 17.59 12.51 -18.11
C LEU A 109 17.81 12.79 -19.61
N ILE A 110 16.91 12.35 -20.50
CA ILE A 110 17.01 12.60 -21.96
C ILE A 110 17.01 14.10 -22.28
N ARG A 111 16.18 14.91 -21.61
CA ARG A 111 16.14 16.38 -21.80
C ARG A 111 17.38 17.12 -21.29
N ARG A 112 18.25 16.49 -20.49
CA ARG A 112 19.51 17.09 -20.03
C ARG A 112 20.68 16.81 -20.96
N ILE A 113 20.50 15.94 -21.96
CA ILE A 113 21.55 15.50 -22.90
C ILE A 113 21.26 15.97 -24.34
N GLN A 114 20.21 16.79 -24.53
CA GLN A 114 19.93 17.56 -25.76
C GLN A 114 20.21 19.03 -25.50
#